data_AF-W5VJE2-F1
#
_entry.id   AF-W5VJE2-F1
#
_cell.length_a   1.000
_cell.length_b   1.000
_cell.length_c   1.000
_cell.angle_alpha   90.00
_cell.angle_beta   90.00
_cell.angle_gamma   90.00
#
_symmetry.space_group_name_H-M   'P 1'
#
loop_
_entity.id
_entity.type
_entity.pdbx_description
1 polymer ?
#
loop_
_entity_poly.entity_id
_entity_poly.type
_entity_poly.pdbx_seq_one_letter_code
_entity_poly.pdbx_strand_id
1 'polypeptide(L)'
;PALRLITLAEDMTKFRPTEAGVDENTVRKFAQDFLDGKLKPHLMSEEIADDWDKKPVKVLVGKNFKEVAFNKDKAVFVEFYAPWCGHCKQLAPIWDELGEAYKDNDKIVIAKMDATANEVEDVKIQSFPTLKYFPAGSDKIVEYNGERTLAGFKKFLDSDGQDGASAGAAEEEDEEEEEDAEDGDQARDEL
;
A
#
# COMPACT_ATOMS: atom_id res chain seq x y z
N PRO A 1 -17.24 9.93 25.54
CA PRO A 1 -15.95 10.54 25.13
C PRO A 1 -14.99 9.42 24.72
N ALA A 2 -14.05 9.67 23.79
CA ALA A 2 -13.07 8.68 23.32
C ALA A 2 -11.68 9.31 23.18
N LEU A 3 -10.63 8.50 23.35
CA LEU A 3 -9.23 8.92 23.24
C LEU A 3 -8.57 8.34 21.99
N ARG A 4 -7.74 9.14 21.32
CA ARG A 4 -6.87 8.73 20.21
C ARG A 4 -5.51 9.40 20.37
N LEU A 5 -4.45 8.68 20.05
CA LEU A 5 -3.13 9.26 19.80
C LEU A 5 -2.87 9.24 18.30
N ILE A 6 -2.17 10.24 17.78
CA ILE A 6 -1.79 10.30 16.39
C ILE A 6 -0.32 10.73 16.31
N THR A 7 0.49 9.96 15.58
CA THR A 7 1.84 10.40 15.20
C THR A 7 1.70 11.36 14.04
N LEU A 8 2.06 12.63 14.21
CA LEU A 8 2.00 13.63 13.12
C LEU A 8 3.25 13.62 12.23
N ALA A 9 4.08 12.59 12.35
CA ALA A 9 5.14 12.30 11.40
C ALA A 9 4.53 11.85 10.06
N GLU A 10 5.38 11.45 9.10
CA GLU A 10 5.01 11.11 7.71
C GLU A 10 3.85 10.11 7.54
N ASP A 11 3.47 9.38 8.60
CA ASP A 11 2.52 8.27 8.56
C ASP A 11 1.14 8.52 9.21
N MET A 12 0.91 9.64 9.92
CA MET A 12 -0.38 9.96 10.57
C MET A 12 -1.03 8.78 11.34
N THR A 13 -0.21 7.90 11.94
CA THR A 13 -0.66 6.61 12.48
C THR A 13 -1.51 6.78 13.74
N LYS A 14 -2.64 6.07 13.81
CA LYS A 14 -3.65 6.24 14.88
C LYS A 14 -3.62 5.15 15.95
N PHE A 15 -3.51 5.62 17.18
CA PHE A 15 -3.54 4.98 18.49
C PHE A 15 -4.95 4.75 19.05
N ARG A 16 -5.31 3.55 19.55
CA ARG A 16 -6.47 3.38 20.46
C ARG A 16 -6.05 2.80 21.82
N PRO A 17 -6.64 3.28 22.93
CA PRO A 17 -6.40 2.66 24.23
C PRO A 17 -6.98 1.24 24.25
N THR A 18 -6.29 0.33 24.92
CA THR A 18 -6.73 -1.05 25.16
C THR A 18 -7.90 -1.12 26.15
N GLU A 19 -7.98 -0.16 27.06
CA GLU A 19 -9.03 -0.04 28.07
C GLU A 19 -10.01 1.09 27.72
N ALA A 20 -11.29 0.88 28.02
CA ALA A 20 -12.33 1.88 27.80
C ALA A 20 -12.45 2.81 29.02
N GLY A 21 -12.34 4.12 28.82
CA GLY A 21 -12.41 5.11 29.90
C GLY A 21 -11.67 6.39 29.53
N VAL A 22 -11.99 7.49 30.21
CA VAL A 22 -11.29 8.77 30.08
C VAL A 22 -10.97 9.32 31.47
N ASP A 23 -10.47 8.46 32.34
CA ASP A 23 -9.91 8.81 33.65
C ASP A 23 -8.39 8.96 33.58
N GLU A 24 -7.79 9.53 34.62
CA GLU A 24 -6.35 9.82 34.67
C GLU A 24 -5.47 8.57 34.48
N ASN A 25 -5.86 7.44 35.08
CA ASN A 25 -5.06 6.22 35.01
C ASN A 25 -5.08 5.65 33.59
N THR A 26 -6.27 5.61 32.97
CA THR A 26 -6.43 5.17 31.58
C THR A 26 -5.62 6.04 30.62
N VAL A 27 -5.62 7.37 30.79
CA VAL A 27 -4.85 8.29 29.95
C VAL A 27 -3.34 8.10 30.14
N ARG A 28 -2.85 8.01 31.38
CA ARG A 28 -1.41 7.79 31.66
C ARG A 28 -0.92 6.45 31.12
N LYS A 29 -1.68 5.39 31.35
CA LYS A 29 -1.36 4.04 30.86
C LYS A 29 -1.33 4.02 29.33
N PHE A 30 -2.32 4.62 28.67
CA PHE A 30 -2.35 4.73 27.22
C PHE A 30 -1.14 5.46 26.64
N ALA A 31 -0.73 6.59 27.26
CA ALA A 31 0.47 7.31 26.85
C ALA A 31 1.75 6.49 27.09
N GLN A 32 1.86 5.78 28.21
CA GLN A 32 3.02 4.93 28.49
C GLN A 32 3.09 3.74 27.54
N ASP A 33 1.98 3.04 27.30
CA ASP A 33 1.92 1.91 26.37
C ASP A 33 2.28 2.36 24.93
N PHE A 34 1.94 3.59 24.55
CA PHE A 34 2.37 4.21 23.29
C PHE A 34 3.88 4.44 23.25
N LEU A 35 4.44 5.09 24.28
CA LEU A 35 5.89 5.37 24.37
C LEU A 35 6.73 4.09 24.46
N ASP A 36 6.19 3.05 25.09
CA ASP A 36 6.81 1.73 25.21
C ASP A 36 6.69 0.90 23.92
N GLY A 37 6.01 1.39 22.87
CA GLY A 37 5.79 0.68 21.61
C GLY A 37 4.87 -0.55 21.72
N LYS A 38 4.08 -0.65 22.80
CA LYS A 38 3.18 -1.81 23.06
C LYS A 38 1.87 -1.73 22.30
N LEU A 39 1.50 -0.53 21.84
CA LEU A 39 0.26 -0.34 21.09
C LEU A 39 0.45 -0.68 19.62
N LYS A 40 -0.41 -1.55 19.12
CA LYS A 40 -0.54 -1.77 17.68
C LYS A 40 -1.28 -0.60 17.04
N PRO A 41 -0.87 -0.16 15.83
CA PRO A 41 -1.65 0.78 15.03
C PRO A 41 -3.09 0.31 14.96
N HIS A 42 -4.01 1.23 15.25
CA HIS A 42 -5.40 0.98 15.00
C HIS A 42 -5.74 1.40 13.59
N LEU A 43 -5.85 0.42 12.70
CA LEU A 43 -6.28 0.63 11.33
C LEU A 43 -7.80 0.77 11.26
N MET A 44 -8.27 1.90 10.75
CA MET A 44 -9.67 2.06 10.39
C MET A 44 -10.03 1.20 9.18
N SER A 45 -11.20 0.57 9.20
CA SER A 45 -11.77 -0.07 8.02
C SER A 45 -13.27 0.01 8.07
N GLU A 46 -13.88 0.19 6.91
CA GLU A 46 -15.30 -0.01 6.71
C GLU A 46 -15.66 -1.50 6.75
N GLU A 47 -16.96 -1.79 6.77
CA GLU A 47 -17.47 -3.14 6.55
C GLU A 47 -17.36 -3.53 5.08
N ILE A 48 -17.09 -4.81 4.82
CA ILE A 48 -17.08 -5.33 3.44
C ILE A 48 -18.54 -5.35 2.96
N ALA A 49 -18.82 -4.66 1.86
CA ALA A 49 -20.16 -4.64 1.26
C ALA A 49 -20.48 -5.99 0.57
N ASP A 50 -21.74 -6.44 0.60
CA ASP A 50 -22.17 -7.70 -0.04
C ASP A 50 -22.03 -7.71 -1.57
N ASP A 51 -21.79 -6.55 -2.19
CA ASP A 51 -21.60 -6.36 -3.62
C ASP A 51 -20.19 -5.84 -3.98
N TRP A 52 -19.23 -5.96 -3.06
CA TRP A 52 -17.86 -5.46 -3.23
C TRP A 52 -17.17 -5.96 -4.52
N ASP A 53 -17.53 -7.16 -4.99
CA ASP A 53 -16.96 -7.81 -6.16
C ASP A 53 -17.90 -7.91 -7.37
N LYS A 54 -19.14 -7.38 -7.29
CA LYS A 54 -20.13 -7.55 -8.37
C LYS A 54 -19.86 -6.67 -9.59
N LYS A 55 -19.15 -5.55 -9.39
CA LYS A 55 -18.78 -4.64 -10.47
C LYS A 55 -17.43 -5.03 -11.11
N PRO A 56 -17.13 -4.56 -12.32
CA PRO A 56 -15.83 -4.76 -12.95
C PRO A 56 -14.68 -4.23 -12.07
N VAL A 57 -14.84 -3.02 -11.53
CA VAL A 57 -13.95 -2.47 -10.50
C VAL A 57 -14.38 -2.97 -9.12
N LYS A 58 -13.50 -3.71 -8.44
CA LYS A 58 -13.72 -4.25 -7.10
C LYS A 58 -13.56 -3.16 -6.04
N VAL A 59 -14.39 -3.19 -5.01
CA VAL A 59 -14.32 -2.26 -3.88
C VAL A 59 -13.60 -2.94 -2.73
N LEU A 60 -12.48 -2.36 -2.31
CA LEU A 60 -11.70 -2.84 -1.17
C LEU A 60 -11.91 -1.92 0.02
N VAL A 61 -11.82 -2.53 1.19
CA VAL A 61 -11.78 -1.91 2.52
C VAL A 61 -10.61 -2.53 3.28
N GLY A 62 -10.19 -1.92 4.39
CA GLY A 62 -9.04 -2.42 5.16
C GLY A 62 -9.15 -3.91 5.54
N LYS A 63 -10.37 -4.44 5.77
CA LYS A 63 -10.63 -5.84 6.12
C LYS A 63 -10.34 -6.86 5.00
N ASN A 64 -10.62 -6.55 3.74
CA ASN A 64 -10.40 -7.48 2.61
C ASN A 64 -9.20 -7.09 1.73
N PHE A 65 -8.61 -5.91 1.97
CA PHE A 65 -7.53 -5.39 1.13
C PHE A 65 -6.37 -6.38 0.98
N LYS A 66 -5.85 -6.91 2.10
CA LYS A 66 -4.66 -7.76 2.07
C LYS A 66 -4.88 -9.07 1.31
N GLU A 67 -6.04 -9.69 1.53
CA GLU A 67 -6.43 -10.93 0.85
C GLU A 67 -6.52 -10.75 -0.67
N VAL A 68 -7.07 -9.62 -1.12
CA VAL A 68 -7.24 -9.35 -2.55
C VAL A 68 -5.96 -8.84 -3.18
N ALA A 69 -5.34 -7.79 -2.61
CA ALA A 69 -4.21 -7.09 -3.21
C ALA A 69 -2.94 -7.96 -3.29
N PHE A 70 -2.68 -8.79 -2.28
CA PHE A 70 -1.50 -9.68 -2.25
C PHE A 70 -1.84 -11.11 -2.69
N ASN A 71 -2.91 -11.29 -3.47
CA ASN A 71 -3.25 -12.58 -4.04
C ASN A 71 -2.12 -13.06 -4.97
N LYS A 72 -1.55 -14.23 -4.71
CA LYS A 72 -0.40 -14.75 -5.48
C LYS A 72 -0.77 -15.19 -6.91
N ASP A 73 -2.04 -15.46 -7.18
CA ASP A 73 -2.52 -15.93 -8.48
C ASP A 73 -2.94 -14.79 -9.40
N LYS A 74 -3.17 -13.59 -8.85
CA LYS A 74 -3.71 -12.44 -9.59
C LYS A 74 -2.92 -11.19 -9.35
N ALA A 75 -2.61 -10.48 -10.43
CA ALA A 75 -2.10 -9.13 -10.36
C ALA A 75 -3.25 -8.17 -10.04
N VAL A 76 -3.03 -7.24 -9.13
CA VAL A 76 -4.08 -6.30 -8.69
C VAL A 76 -3.62 -4.87 -8.90
N PHE A 77 -4.47 -4.05 -9.53
CA PHE A 77 -4.24 -2.62 -9.69
C PHE A 77 -5.29 -1.83 -8.91
N VAL A 78 -4.84 -1.05 -7.93
CA VAL A 78 -5.72 -0.39 -6.94
C VAL A 78 -5.63 1.13 -7.05
N GLU A 79 -6.78 1.78 -7.20
CA GLU A 79 -6.94 3.22 -6.98
C GLU A 79 -7.21 3.51 -5.50
N PHE A 80 -6.33 4.27 -4.86
CA PHE A 80 -6.56 4.83 -3.54
C PHE A 80 -7.08 6.26 -3.70
N TYR A 81 -8.33 6.49 -3.29
CA TYR A 81 -9.03 7.75 -3.54
C TYR A 81 -9.59 8.37 -2.26
N ALA A 82 -10.03 9.63 -2.40
CA ALA A 82 -10.83 10.34 -1.41
C ALA A 82 -12.14 10.82 -2.07
N PRO A 83 -13.34 10.60 -1.48
CA PRO A 83 -14.63 10.90 -2.12
C PRO A 83 -14.83 12.38 -2.50
N TRP A 84 -14.16 13.29 -1.80
CA TRP A 84 -14.23 14.73 -2.05
C TRP A 84 -13.16 15.25 -3.01
N CYS A 85 -12.15 14.45 -3.37
CA CYS A 85 -11.06 14.89 -4.22
C CYS A 85 -11.49 15.07 -5.68
N GLY A 86 -11.29 16.28 -6.22
CA GLY A 86 -11.64 16.61 -7.61
C GLY A 86 -10.88 15.77 -8.64
N HIS A 87 -9.59 15.50 -8.41
CA HIS A 87 -8.79 14.66 -9.31
C HIS A 87 -9.25 13.20 -9.32
N CYS A 88 -9.70 12.67 -8.17
CA CYS A 88 -10.28 11.32 -8.11
C CYS A 88 -11.58 11.24 -8.91
N LYS A 89 -12.44 12.26 -8.79
CA LYS A 89 -13.69 12.31 -9.58
C LYS A 89 -13.46 12.38 -11.09
N GLN A 90 -12.38 13.02 -11.52
CA GLN A 90 -11.98 13.04 -12.94
C GLN A 90 -11.44 11.69 -13.42
N LEU A 91 -10.76 10.95 -12.54
CA LEU A 91 -10.20 9.63 -12.85
C LEU A 91 -11.26 8.52 -12.85
N ALA A 92 -12.27 8.62 -11.98
CA ALA A 92 -13.33 7.61 -11.82
C ALA A 92 -13.91 7.04 -13.13
N PRO A 93 -14.34 7.84 -14.13
CA PRO A 93 -14.85 7.28 -15.38
C PRO A 93 -13.80 6.46 -16.16
N ILE A 94 -12.54 6.91 -16.18
CA ILE A 94 -11.44 6.20 -16.85
C ILE A 94 -11.13 4.90 -16.11
N TRP A 95 -11.21 4.91 -14.78
CA TRP A 95 -10.99 3.73 -13.95
C TRP A 95 -12.10 2.69 -14.12
N ASP A 96 -13.36 3.14 -14.23
CA ASP A 96 -14.49 2.26 -14.52
C ASP A 96 -14.38 1.66 -15.93
N GLU A 97 -13.93 2.42 -16.94
CA GLU A 97 -13.62 1.92 -18.29
C GLU A 97 -12.48 0.87 -18.28
N LEU A 98 -11.46 1.10 -17.45
CA LEU A 98 -10.37 0.14 -17.27
C LEU A 98 -10.89 -1.17 -16.65
N GLY A 99 -11.70 -1.06 -15.60
CA GLY A 99 -12.35 -2.24 -14.99
C GLY A 99 -13.17 -3.02 -16.01
N GLU A 100 -13.96 -2.34 -16.84
CA GLU A 100 -14.76 -2.97 -17.89
C GLU A 100 -13.88 -3.68 -18.93
N ALA A 101 -12.72 -3.11 -19.28
CA ALA A 101 -11.79 -3.72 -20.22
C ALA A 101 -11.13 -5.01 -19.70
N TYR A 102 -10.99 -5.18 -18.39
CA TYR A 102 -10.35 -6.34 -17.76
C TYR A 102 -11.33 -7.24 -16.98
N LYS A 103 -12.64 -7.04 -17.10
CA LYS A 103 -13.65 -7.78 -16.31
C LYS A 103 -13.63 -9.30 -16.53
N ASP A 104 -13.25 -9.74 -17.74
CA ASP A 104 -13.20 -11.14 -18.16
C ASP A 104 -11.75 -11.69 -18.10
N ASN A 105 -10.81 -10.92 -17.53
CA ASN A 105 -9.42 -11.33 -17.38
C ASN A 105 -9.23 -12.08 -16.04
N ASP A 106 -8.80 -13.34 -16.11
CA ASP A 106 -8.62 -14.16 -14.90
C ASP A 106 -7.38 -13.78 -14.06
N LYS A 107 -6.42 -13.07 -14.66
CA LYS A 107 -5.12 -12.75 -14.06
C LYS A 107 -5.03 -11.34 -13.48
N ILE A 108 -5.85 -10.39 -13.96
CA ILE A 108 -5.75 -8.98 -13.57
C ILE A 108 -7.04 -8.55 -12.88
N VAL A 109 -6.91 -7.93 -11.71
CA VAL A 109 -8.02 -7.36 -10.95
C VAL A 109 -7.87 -5.85 -10.87
N ILE A 110 -8.90 -5.12 -11.30
CA ILE A 110 -8.97 -3.66 -11.12
C ILE A 110 -9.81 -3.38 -9.88
N ALA A 111 -9.27 -2.58 -8.96
CA ALA A 111 -9.89 -2.31 -7.68
C ALA A 111 -9.77 -0.84 -7.27
N LYS A 112 -10.56 -0.45 -6.27
CA LYS A 112 -10.46 0.87 -5.64
C LYS A 112 -10.73 0.78 -4.14
N MET A 113 -10.12 1.68 -3.38
CA MET A 113 -10.30 1.79 -1.94
C MET A 113 -10.40 3.26 -1.53
N ASP A 114 -11.38 3.60 -0.70
CA ASP A 114 -11.45 4.88 -0.02
C ASP A 114 -10.40 4.90 1.10
N ALA A 115 -9.26 5.53 0.83
CA ALA A 115 -8.14 5.62 1.76
C ALA A 115 -8.33 6.71 2.85
N THR A 116 -9.51 7.33 2.90
CA THR A 116 -9.91 8.25 3.98
C THR A 116 -10.76 7.55 5.04
N ALA A 117 -11.46 6.49 4.65
CA ALA A 117 -12.27 5.63 5.50
C ALA A 117 -11.58 4.29 5.83
N ASN A 118 -10.46 3.97 5.17
CA ASN A 118 -9.72 2.73 5.34
C ASN A 118 -8.21 2.98 5.46
N GLU A 119 -7.56 2.30 6.39
CA GLU A 119 -6.12 2.31 6.63
C GLU A 119 -5.58 0.87 6.48
N VAL A 120 -4.42 0.73 5.86
CA VAL A 120 -3.75 -0.56 5.61
C VAL A 120 -2.26 -0.43 5.96
N GLU A 121 -1.70 -1.45 6.60
CA GLU A 121 -0.30 -1.43 7.06
C GLU A 121 0.70 -1.43 5.91
N ASP A 122 0.43 -2.24 4.88
CA ASP A 122 1.39 -2.49 3.81
C ASP A 122 1.50 -1.32 2.81
N VAL A 123 0.58 -0.34 2.86
CA VAL A 123 0.51 0.76 1.89
C VAL A 123 0.30 2.12 2.55
N LYS A 124 1.29 3.00 2.37
CA LYS A 124 1.18 4.41 2.73
C LYS A 124 0.61 5.23 1.57
N ILE A 125 -0.42 6.01 1.85
CA ILE A 125 -1.08 6.91 0.89
C ILE A 125 -0.96 8.35 1.41
N GLN A 126 -0.15 9.16 0.72
CA GLN A 126 0.12 10.55 1.11
C GLN A 126 -0.67 11.58 0.28
N SER A 127 -1.18 11.19 -0.89
CA SER A 127 -1.91 12.07 -1.79
C SER A 127 -3.02 11.30 -2.53
N PHE A 128 -3.93 12.02 -3.17
CA PHE A 128 -5.05 11.41 -3.88
C PHE A 128 -5.20 11.99 -5.30
N PRO A 129 -5.48 11.14 -6.32
CA PRO A 129 -5.43 9.68 -6.26
C PRO A 129 -3.99 9.17 -6.24
N THR A 130 -3.75 8.04 -5.56
CA THR A 130 -2.51 7.24 -5.65
C THR A 130 -2.87 5.90 -6.27
N LEU A 131 -2.05 5.43 -7.22
CA LEU A 131 -2.28 4.20 -7.98
C LEU A 131 -1.16 3.22 -7.68
N LYS A 132 -1.47 2.03 -7.16
CA LYS A 132 -0.46 1.00 -6.88
C LYS A 132 -0.85 -0.35 -7.49
N TYR A 133 0.16 -1.04 -7.98
CA TYR A 133 0.08 -2.34 -8.61
C TYR A 133 0.78 -3.38 -7.74
N PHE A 134 0.13 -4.53 -7.62
CA PHE A 134 0.57 -5.68 -6.85
C PHE A 134 0.73 -6.83 -7.84
N PRO A 135 1.95 -7.12 -8.32
CA PRO A 135 2.17 -8.17 -9.31
C PRO A 135 1.86 -9.55 -8.74
N ALA A 136 1.33 -10.44 -9.59
CA ALA A 136 1.09 -11.83 -9.22
C ALA A 136 2.40 -12.52 -8.81
N GLY A 137 2.35 -13.41 -7.81
CA GLY A 137 3.52 -14.15 -7.32
C GLY A 137 4.56 -13.33 -6.56
N SER A 138 4.40 -12.01 -6.46
CA SER A 138 5.35 -11.10 -5.79
C SER A 138 4.75 -10.50 -4.53
N ASP A 139 5.59 -9.98 -3.64
CA ASP A 139 5.19 -9.08 -2.54
C ASP A 139 5.58 -7.62 -2.84
N LYS A 140 6.15 -7.37 -4.03
CA LYS A 140 6.53 -6.03 -4.49
C LYS A 140 5.27 -5.18 -4.71
N ILE A 141 5.38 -3.89 -4.41
CA ILE A 141 4.32 -2.90 -4.66
C ILE A 141 4.89 -1.87 -5.62
N VAL A 142 4.30 -1.76 -6.80
CA VAL A 142 4.74 -0.84 -7.84
C VAL A 142 3.82 0.38 -7.86
N GLU A 143 4.39 1.57 -7.59
CA GLU A 143 3.65 2.82 -7.72
C GLU A 143 3.60 3.28 -9.18
N TYR A 144 2.41 3.60 -9.67
CA TYR A 144 2.19 4.08 -11.03
C TYR A 144 2.21 5.61 -11.08
N ASN A 145 3.19 6.15 -11.84
CA ASN A 145 3.39 7.58 -12.06
C ASN A 145 3.24 7.98 -13.54
N GLY A 146 2.75 7.07 -14.39
CA GLY A 146 2.48 7.33 -15.79
C GLY A 146 1.22 8.17 -16.06
N GLU A 147 0.86 8.25 -17.34
CA GLU A 147 -0.32 9.02 -17.78
C GLU A 147 -1.63 8.39 -17.29
N ARG A 148 -2.49 9.20 -16.66
CA ARG A 148 -3.80 8.77 -16.13
C ARG A 148 -4.85 8.65 -17.23
N THR A 149 -4.56 7.86 -18.26
CA THR A 149 -5.41 7.58 -19.42
C THR A 149 -5.62 6.08 -19.56
N LEU A 150 -6.72 5.67 -20.20
CA LEU A 150 -7.00 4.25 -20.45
C LEU A 150 -5.85 3.56 -21.21
N ALA A 151 -5.24 4.25 -22.17
CA ALA A 151 -4.11 3.72 -22.93
C ALA A 151 -2.86 3.56 -22.07
N GLY A 152 -2.55 4.54 -21.21
CA GLY A 152 -1.43 4.48 -20.27
C GLY A 152 -1.57 3.32 -19.28
N PHE A 153 -2.78 3.11 -18.74
CA PHE A 153 -3.05 2.00 -17.84
C PHE A 153 -2.94 0.63 -18.52
N LYS A 154 -3.50 0.47 -19.72
CA LYS A 154 -3.36 -0.77 -20.49
C LYS A 154 -1.91 -1.11 -20.76
N LYS A 155 -1.12 -0.12 -21.23
CA LYS A 155 0.31 -0.33 -21.48
C LYS A 155 1.06 -0.78 -20.23
N PHE A 156 0.77 -0.18 -19.08
CA PHE A 156 1.38 -0.56 -17.81
C PHE A 156 1.00 -1.98 -17.36
N LEU A 157 -0.27 -2.36 -17.47
CA LEU A 157 -0.75 -3.70 -17.12
C LEU A 157 -0.21 -4.77 -18.08
N ASP A 158 -0.16 -4.46 -19.37
CA ASP A 158 0.33 -5.38 -20.41
C ASP A 158 1.86 -5.58 -20.33
N SER A 159 2.58 -4.66 -19.67
CA SER A 159 4.02 -4.78 -19.37
C SER A 159 4.31 -5.29 -17.95
N ASP A 160 3.31 -5.84 -17.27
CA ASP A 160 3.40 -6.35 -15.90
C ASP A 160 3.99 -5.34 -14.90
N GLY A 161 3.62 -4.07 -15.06
CA GLY A 161 4.01 -3.00 -14.16
C GLY A 161 5.36 -2.34 -14.48
N GLN A 162 5.98 -2.59 -15.64
CA GLN A 162 7.25 -1.96 -16.01
C GLN A 162 7.06 -0.55 -16.61
N ASP A 163 6.11 -0.37 -17.53
CA ASP A 163 5.91 0.89 -18.25
C ASP A 163 5.11 1.93 -17.44
N GLY A 164 5.80 2.86 -16.78
CA GLY A 164 5.17 3.93 -15.99
C GLY A 164 5.26 3.75 -14.48
N ALA A 165 6.07 2.77 -14.03
CA ALA A 165 6.51 2.66 -12.64
C ALA A 165 7.34 3.88 -12.21
N SER A 166 7.25 4.24 -10.94
CA SER A 166 8.23 5.12 -10.30
C SER A 166 9.62 4.45 -10.31
N ALA A 167 10.67 5.22 -10.60
CA ALA A 167 12.06 4.73 -10.69
C ALA A 167 12.67 4.18 -9.37
N GLY A 168 11.86 3.98 -8.32
CA GLY A 168 12.30 3.51 -7.00
C GLY A 168 11.89 2.09 -6.64
N ALA A 169 11.29 1.31 -7.53
CA ALA A 169 10.85 -0.07 -7.26
C ALA A 169 11.78 -1.15 -7.84
N ALA A 170 12.89 -0.76 -8.48
CA ALA A 170 13.78 -1.65 -9.22
C ALA A 170 15.10 -2.01 -8.50
N GLU A 171 15.32 -1.61 -7.26
CA GLU A 171 16.57 -1.91 -6.56
C GLU A 171 16.33 -2.69 -5.27
N GLU A 172 15.99 -3.96 -5.40
CA GLU A 172 16.38 -5.05 -4.46
C GLU A 172 16.47 -6.33 -5.30
N GLU A 173 17.53 -6.42 -6.11
CA GLU A 173 17.99 -7.66 -6.73
C GLU A 173 19.47 -7.83 -6.38
N ASP A 174 19.73 -8.83 -5.53
CA ASP A 174 20.92 -9.66 -5.42
C ASP A 174 22.30 -9.04 -5.79
N GLU A 175 23.05 -8.66 -4.76
CA GLU A 175 24.52 -8.76 -4.77
C GLU A 175 24.96 -9.64 -3.58
N GLU A 176 24.67 -10.94 -3.68
CA GLU A 176 25.55 -11.96 -3.09
C GLU A 176 26.52 -12.39 -4.19
N GLU A 177 27.79 -11.96 -4.16
CA GLU A 177 28.95 -12.78 -4.55
C GLU A 177 30.29 -12.11 -4.18
N GLU A 178 31.09 -12.87 -3.42
CA GLU A 178 32.57 -12.93 -3.45
C GLU A 178 33.39 -11.86 -2.68
N GLU A 179 33.49 -12.00 -1.34
CA GLU A 179 34.72 -11.65 -0.61
C GLU A 179 35.50 -12.92 -0.28
N ASP A 180 36.38 -13.35 -1.18
CA ASP A 180 37.45 -14.30 -0.84
C ASP A 180 38.79 -13.87 -1.46
N ALA A 181 39.83 -13.89 -0.61
CA ALA A 181 41.26 -13.74 -0.86
C ALA A 181 41.84 -12.34 -1.21
N GLU A 182 42.49 -11.70 -0.23
CA GLU A 182 43.95 -11.55 -0.16
C GLU A 182 44.35 -10.56 0.97
N ASP A 183 44.77 -11.07 2.13
CA ASP A 183 45.82 -10.40 2.90
C ASP A 183 46.71 -11.45 3.57
N GLY A 184 47.94 -11.51 3.07
CA GLY A 184 48.94 -12.45 3.50
C GLY A 184 50.26 -12.13 2.83
N ASP A 185 50.92 -11.04 3.24
CA ASP A 185 52.35 -11.14 3.55
C ASP A 185 52.85 -9.97 4.41
N GLN A 186 53.27 -10.31 5.64
CA GLN A 186 54.11 -9.47 6.46
C GLN A 186 55.57 -9.72 6.07
N ALA A 187 56.22 -8.75 5.43
CA ALA A 187 57.67 -8.68 5.41
C ALA A 187 58.13 -7.25 5.66
N ARG A 188 58.42 -6.96 6.93
CA ARG A 188 59.32 -5.88 7.35
C ARG A 188 60.72 -6.28 6.92
N ASP A 189 61.33 -5.51 6.02
CA ASP A 189 62.79 -5.50 5.87
C ASP A 189 63.27 -4.09 5.44
N GLU A 190 64.53 -3.83 5.78
CA GLU A 190 65.14 -2.56 6.18
C GLU A 190 65.35 -1.49 5.08
N LEU A 191 65.37 -0.20 5.50
CA LEU A 191 66.44 0.79 5.22
C LEU A 191 66.19 2.13 5.93
#